data_AF-A0A1Y4D8N9-F1
#
_entry.id   AF-A0A1Y4D8N9-F1
#
_cell.length_a   1.000
_cell.length_b   1.000
_cell.length_c   1.000
_cell.angle_alpha   90.00
_cell.angle_beta   90.00
_cell.angle_gamma   90.00
#
_symmetry.space_group_name_H-M   'P 1'
#
loop_
_entity.id
_entity.type
_entity.pdbx_description
1 polymer ?
#
loop_
_entity_poly.entity_id
_entity_poly.type
_entity_poly.pdbx_seq_one_letter_code
_entity_poly.pdbx_strand_id
1 'polypeptide(L)'
;MEDIAYQQKDIAEKQREEAVFQMSVADSMRLRAEEEQRNAQEFARNMVEARNMAEEQRERAIQQQRRAEYARTVADTLSNVALGRVLASLSAVQYQAGNRDASALLAYASWSFTTEYRGNVYLPVIFNALILNSRSFQTQNVHRGGVSRIVSCPDSAGDYVSVSRYGEVKRWHGLPGEIRDQLLFSDSTCSFRDVYVDTNQTIYALSYEGKMCLFSPNTPVETLLLPETSGWMRVCPFDAERLLLASEHHLYFFDKAQKQIVRTIPLPQKLTALSEKEGQWFAYGEGSTLHRVGLDGALTPLERWNSETVTACAWSPELQKLATGTENGNIYLVDLAGNSMRKLTGHRSKITQLLFHGHHLLSGSYDCTVNMWDVNATKQEPVPVRTLPSWVYCLALGPDETLWIGDESGAISHIMISPDRMAKRIQKGLKRDFTDDEWNYYIGNNLPRRLMRQLNQ
;
A
#
# COMPACT_ATOMS: atom_id res chain seq x y z
N MET A 1 -62.17 8.78 -109.99
CA MET A 1 -60.89 9.07 -109.31
C MET A 1 -61.08 9.95 -108.07
N GLU A 2 -62.21 10.66 -107.90
CA GLU A 2 -62.51 11.45 -106.68
C GLU A 2 -63.00 10.61 -105.48
N ASP A 3 -63.73 9.51 -105.69
CA ASP A 3 -64.23 8.65 -104.58
C ASP A 3 -63.13 7.88 -103.82
N ILE A 4 -62.03 7.54 -104.48
CA ILE A 4 -60.91 6.79 -103.86
C ILE A 4 -60.08 7.72 -102.95
N ALA A 5 -59.97 9.01 -103.30
CA ALA A 5 -59.28 10.01 -102.48
C ALA A 5 -60.09 10.39 -101.23
N TYR A 6 -61.43 10.45 -101.35
CA TYR A 6 -62.33 10.68 -100.21
C TYR A 6 -62.35 9.50 -99.23
N GLN A 7 -62.42 8.26 -99.73
CA GLN A 7 -62.35 7.07 -98.88
C GLN A 7 -60.98 6.93 -98.19
N GLN A 8 -59.88 7.24 -98.87
CA GLN A 8 -58.55 7.22 -98.24
C GLN A 8 -58.39 8.31 -97.17
N LYS A 9 -59.01 9.48 -97.36
CA LYS A 9 -59.00 10.56 -96.37
C LYS A 9 -59.85 10.22 -95.14
N ASP A 10 -61.04 9.67 -95.32
CA ASP A 10 -61.91 9.20 -94.22
C ASP A 10 -61.25 8.07 -93.41
N ILE A 11 -60.58 7.13 -94.09
CA ILE A 11 -59.84 6.05 -93.42
C ILE A 11 -58.65 6.62 -92.64
N ALA A 12 -57.91 7.59 -93.20
CA ALA A 12 -56.79 8.23 -92.53
C ALA A 12 -57.24 9.11 -91.35
N GLU A 13 -58.38 9.79 -91.46
CA GLU A 13 -58.95 10.65 -90.42
C GLU A 13 -59.50 9.81 -89.26
N LYS A 14 -60.17 8.70 -89.55
CA LYS A 14 -60.63 7.72 -88.56
C LYS A 14 -59.48 6.98 -87.88
N GLN A 15 -58.43 6.61 -88.62
CA GLN A 15 -57.19 6.06 -88.04
C GLN A 15 -56.46 7.07 -87.17
N ARG A 16 -56.51 8.37 -87.52
CA ARG A 16 -55.95 9.44 -86.70
C ARG A 16 -56.77 9.65 -85.42
N GLU A 17 -58.09 9.58 -85.49
CA GLU A 17 -58.96 9.64 -84.31
C GLU A 17 -58.76 8.43 -83.38
N GLU A 18 -58.67 7.22 -83.93
CA GLU A 18 -58.34 6.01 -83.14
C GLU A 18 -56.94 6.08 -82.53
N ALA A 19 -55.94 6.59 -83.28
CA ALA A 19 -54.60 6.79 -82.76
C ALA A 19 -54.57 7.84 -81.63
N VAL A 20 -55.33 8.94 -81.77
CA VAL A 20 -55.46 9.97 -80.73
C VAL A 20 -56.17 9.41 -79.50
N PHE A 21 -57.21 8.60 -79.67
CA PHE A 21 -57.91 7.93 -78.57
C PHE A 21 -57.02 6.91 -77.86
N GLN A 22 -56.30 6.06 -78.60
CA GLN A 22 -55.34 5.12 -78.04
C GLN A 22 -54.19 5.84 -77.32
N MET A 23 -53.71 6.96 -77.87
CA MET A 23 -52.71 7.81 -77.23
C MET A 23 -53.24 8.42 -75.92
N SER A 24 -54.50 8.86 -75.88
CA SER A 24 -55.14 9.38 -74.66
C SER A 24 -55.31 8.29 -73.59
N VAL A 25 -55.66 7.06 -73.98
CA VAL A 25 -55.77 5.92 -73.06
C VAL A 25 -54.39 5.53 -72.54
N ALA A 26 -53.38 5.45 -73.41
CA ALA A 26 -52.01 5.16 -73.05
C ALA A 26 -51.42 6.22 -72.11
N ASP A 27 -51.71 7.51 -72.35
CA ASP A 27 -51.32 8.61 -71.45
C ASP A 27 -52.01 8.49 -70.09
N SER A 28 -53.30 8.13 -70.04
CA SER A 28 -54.02 7.92 -68.77
C SER A 28 -53.47 6.71 -67.97
N MET A 29 -53.09 5.64 -68.67
CA MET A 29 -52.46 4.46 -68.07
C MET A 29 -51.05 4.79 -67.57
N ARG A 30 -50.28 5.58 -68.33
CA ARG A 30 -48.95 6.05 -67.92
C ARG A 30 -49.04 6.92 -66.65
N LEU A 31 -49.98 7.86 -66.60
CA LEU A 31 -50.21 8.71 -65.43
C LEU A 31 -50.57 7.89 -64.18
N ARG A 32 -51.45 6.88 -64.30
CA ARG A 32 -51.76 5.98 -63.18
C ARG A 32 -50.55 5.14 -62.75
N ALA A 33 -49.79 4.61 -63.70
CA ALA A 33 -48.58 3.85 -63.40
C ALA A 33 -47.49 4.72 -62.72
N GLU A 34 -47.33 5.97 -63.15
CA GLU A 34 -46.44 6.95 -62.52
C GLU A 34 -46.90 7.29 -61.09
N GLU A 35 -48.20 7.45 -60.85
CA GLU A 35 -48.77 7.72 -59.53
C GLU A 35 -48.61 6.52 -58.58
N GLU A 36 -48.88 5.30 -59.05
CA GLU A 36 -48.62 4.06 -58.29
C GLU A 36 -47.13 3.88 -57.99
N GLN A 37 -46.25 4.16 -58.95
CA GLN A 37 -44.80 4.11 -58.75
C GLN A 37 -44.35 5.13 -57.70
N ARG A 38 -44.92 6.35 -57.72
CA ARG A 38 -44.64 7.39 -56.73
C ARG A 38 -45.09 6.98 -55.33
N ASN A 39 -46.30 6.44 -55.20
CA ASN A 39 -46.82 5.92 -53.94
C ASN A 39 -45.98 4.75 -53.40
N ALA A 40 -45.55 3.84 -54.28
CA ALA A 40 -44.66 2.74 -53.91
C ALA A 40 -43.28 3.24 -53.45
N GLN A 41 -42.74 4.29 -54.08
CA GLN A 41 -41.48 4.92 -53.67
C GLN A 41 -41.59 5.62 -52.30
N GLU A 42 -42.69 6.36 -52.06
CA GLU A 42 -42.92 6.99 -50.75
C GLU A 42 -43.11 5.95 -49.64
N PHE A 43 -43.85 4.87 -49.92
CA PHE A 43 -43.98 3.76 -48.98
C PHE A 43 -42.63 3.09 -48.68
N ALA A 44 -41.82 2.82 -49.72
CA ALA A 44 -40.48 2.26 -49.55
C ALA A 44 -39.58 3.19 -48.71
N ARG A 45 -39.64 4.50 -48.95
CA ARG A 45 -38.90 5.49 -48.17
C ARG A 45 -39.33 5.51 -46.70
N ASN A 46 -40.64 5.55 -46.44
CA ASN A 46 -41.19 5.52 -45.09
C ASN A 46 -40.83 4.24 -44.35
N MET A 47 -40.79 3.09 -45.04
CA MET A 47 -40.35 1.82 -44.47
C MET A 47 -38.87 1.82 -44.09
N VAL A 48 -38.00 2.44 -44.89
CA VAL A 48 -36.57 2.61 -44.57
C VAL A 48 -36.38 3.55 -43.39
N GLU A 49 -37.07 4.70 -43.37
CA GLU A 49 -37.01 5.65 -42.25
C GLU A 49 -37.52 5.01 -40.95
N ALA A 50 -38.64 4.27 -41.00
CA ALA A 50 -39.17 3.52 -39.86
C ALA A 50 -38.19 2.44 -39.37
N ARG A 51 -37.53 1.73 -40.29
CA ARG A 51 -36.50 0.74 -39.94
C ARG A 51 -35.30 1.39 -39.28
N ASN A 52 -34.79 2.50 -39.82
CA ASN A 52 -33.65 3.22 -39.24
C ASN A 52 -33.99 3.73 -37.83
N MET A 53 -35.19 4.29 -37.65
CA MET A 53 -35.67 4.72 -36.33
C MET A 53 -35.80 3.55 -35.35
N ALA A 54 -36.26 2.38 -35.81
CA ALA A 54 -36.32 1.17 -35.00
C ALA A 54 -34.92 0.62 -34.63
N GLU A 55 -33.96 0.68 -35.56
CA GLU A 55 -32.56 0.32 -35.32
C GLU A 55 -31.94 1.28 -34.27
N GLU A 56 -32.14 2.60 -34.39
CA GLU A 56 -31.69 3.57 -33.39
C GLU A 56 -32.31 3.32 -32.00
N GLN A 57 -33.62 3.05 -31.92
CA GLN A 57 -34.28 2.75 -30.66
C GLN A 57 -33.72 1.46 -30.04
N ARG A 58 -33.46 0.44 -30.86
CA ARG A 58 -32.83 -0.81 -30.42
C ARG A 58 -31.43 -0.57 -29.88
N GLU A 59 -30.62 0.23 -30.56
CA GLU A 59 -29.27 0.58 -30.08
C GLU A 59 -29.32 1.34 -28.75
N ARG A 60 -30.22 2.31 -28.60
CA ARG A 60 -30.43 3.03 -27.34
C ARG A 60 -30.87 2.10 -26.22
N ALA A 61 -31.79 1.16 -26.50
CA ALA A 61 -32.23 0.15 -25.54
C ALA A 61 -31.09 -0.77 -25.10
N ILE A 62 -30.24 -1.23 -26.03
CA ILE A 62 -29.05 -2.04 -25.72
C ILE A 62 -28.06 -1.25 -24.85
N GLN A 63 -27.82 0.03 -25.16
CA GLN A 63 -26.96 0.88 -24.35
C GLN A 63 -27.53 1.10 -22.93
N GLN A 64 -28.84 1.33 -22.81
CA GLN A 64 -29.50 1.45 -21.51
C GLN A 64 -29.41 0.15 -20.71
N GLN A 65 -29.61 -1.00 -21.35
CA GLN A 65 -29.46 -2.31 -20.71
C GLN A 65 -28.03 -2.52 -20.22
N ARG A 66 -27.01 -2.26 -21.05
CA ARG A 66 -25.59 -2.37 -20.63
C ARG A 66 -25.27 -1.44 -19.46
N ARG A 67 -25.80 -0.21 -19.47
CA ARG A 67 -25.65 0.74 -18.34
C ARG A 67 -26.32 0.22 -17.08
N ALA A 68 -27.52 -0.35 -17.18
CA ALA A 68 -28.24 -0.93 -16.05
C ALA A 68 -27.54 -2.17 -15.48
N GLU A 69 -27.04 -3.06 -16.35
CA GLU A 69 -26.22 -4.22 -15.95
C GLU A 69 -24.93 -3.78 -15.26
N TYR A 70 -24.19 -2.83 -15.85
CA TYR A 70 -22.99 -2.26 -15.23
C TYR A 70 -23.31 -1.63 -13.86
N ALA A 71 -24.34 -0.79 -13.77
CA ALA A 71 -24.76 -0.17 -12.51
C ALA A 71 -25.14 -1.21 -11.45
N ARG A 72 -25.83 -2.30 -11.84
CA ARG A 72 -26.15 -3.42 -10.94
C ARG A 72 -24.88 -4.10 -10.42
N THR A 73 -23.92 -4.42 -11.29
CA THR A 73 -22.66 -5.05 -10.84
C THR A 73 -21.87 -4.14 -9.88
N VAL A 74 -21.86 -2.83 -10.12
CA VAL A 74 -21.22 -1.86 -9.22
C VAL A 74 -21.99 -1.74 -7.89
N ALA A 75 -23.32 -1.77 -7.91
CA ALA A 75 -24.12 -1.76 -6.69
C ALA A 75 -23.87 -3.03 -5.85
N ASP A 76 -23.81 -4.20 -6.48
CA ASP A 76 -23.53 -5.47 -5.82
C ASP A 76 -22.13 -5.48 -5.20
N THR A 77 -21.10 -4.98 -5.92
CA THR A 77 -19.74 -4.89 -5.37
C THR A 77 -19.68 -3.96 -4.15
N LEU A 78 -20.30 -2.78 -4.24
CA LEU A 78 -20.35 -1.83 -3.12
C LEU A 78 -21.11 -2.39 -1.92
N SER A 79 -22.24 -3.08 -2.16
CA SER A 79 -23.03 -3.73 -1.12
C SER A 79 -22.22 -4.81 -0.39
N ASN A 80 -21.48 -5.64 -1.14
CA ASN A 80 -20.67 -6.71 -0.54
C ASN A 80 -19.41 -6.20 0.16
N VAL A 81 -18.80 -5.12 -0.33
CA VAL A 81 -17.72 -4.43 0.41
C VAL A 81 -18.26 -3.79 1.70
N ALA A 82 -19.47 -3.23 1.68
CA ALA A 82 -20.13 -2.71 2.88
C ALA A 82 -20.45 -3.84 3.87
N LEU A 83 -20.94 -4.98 3.39
CA LEU A 83 -21.13 -6.19 4.19
C LEU A 83 -19.82 -6.62 4.88
N GLY A 84 -18.70 -6.63 4.16
CA GLY A 84 -17.38 -6.91 4.73
C GLY A 84 -17.07 -6.04 5.96
N ARG A 85 -17.35 -4.73 5.89
CA ARG A 85 -17.16 -3.81 7.02
C ARG A 85 -18.09 -4.11 8.20
N VAL A 86 -19.37 -4.42 7.91
CA VAL A 86 -20.35 -4.79 8.94
C VAL A 86 -19.91 -6.05 9.67
N LEU A 87 -19.47 -7.08 8.95
CA LEU A 87 -18.96 -8.33 9.53
C LEU A 87 -17.74 -8.09 10.41
N ALA A 88 -16.83 -7.19 10.02
CA ALA A 88 -15.68 -6.82 10.86
C ALA A 88 -16.10 -6.12 12.17
N SER A 89 -17.04 -5.18 12.10
CA SER A 89 -17.58 -4.53 13.29
C SER A 89 -18.22 -5.55 14.24
N LEU A 90 -19.03 -6.47 13.69
CA LEU A 90 -19.67 -7.54 14.47
C LEU A 90 -18.64 -8.50 15.06
N SER A 91 -17.56 -8.81 14.35
CA SER A 91 -16.44 -9.60 14.89
C SER A 91 -15.88 -8.95 16.15
N ALA A 92 -15.62 -7.65 16.13
CA ALA A 92 -15.12 -6.91 17.30
C ALA A 92 -16.10 -6.99 18.49
N VAL A 93 -17.41 -6.85 18.24
CA VAL A 93 -18.44 -6.97 19.28
C VAL A 93 -18.47 -8.38 19.88
N GLN A 94 -18.47 -9.43 19.05
CA GLN A 94 -18.43 -10.82 19.51
C GLN A 94 -17.13 -11.15 20.27
N TYR A 95 -16.00 -10.57 19.84
CA TYR A 95 -14.72 -10.70 20.54
C TYR A 95 -14.79 -10.11 21.95
N GLN A 96 -15.42 -8.95 22.13
CA GLN A 96 -15.60 -8.32 23.43
C GLN A 96 -16.58 -9.10 24.32
N ALA A 97 -17.63 -9.68 23.73
CA ALA A 97 -18.60 -10.53 24.43
C ALA A 97 -18.02 -11.90 24.85
N GLY A 98 -16.77 -12.21 24.48
CA GLY A 98 -16.12 -13.49 24.80
C GLY A 98 -16.43 -14.63 23.82
N ASN A 99 -17.26 -14.39 22.81
CA ASN A 99 -17.61 -15.36 21.77
C ASN A 99 -16.51 -15.44 20.69
N ARG A 100 -15.40 -16.11 21.04
CA ARG A 100 -14.19 -16.19 20.21
C ARG A 100 -14.42 -16.89 18.87
N ASP A 101 -15.22 -17.95 18.85
CA ASP A 101 -15.43 -18.75 17.64
C ASP A 101 -16.27 -17.99 16.60
N ALA A 102 -17.36 -17.34 17.01
CA ALA A 102 -18.16 -16.50 16.11
C ALA A 102 -17.37 -15.27 15.65
N SER A 103 -16.60 -14.64 16.55
CA SER A 103 -15.71 -13.53 16.20
C SER A 103 -14.71 -13.90 15.10
N ALA A 104 -14.07 -15.06 15.21
CA ALA A 104 -13.10 -15.54 14.22
C ALA A 104 -13.77 -15.81 12.85
N LEU A 105 -14.95 -16.43 12.86
CA LEU A 105 -15.74 -16.64 11.64
C LEU A 105 -16.11 -15.33 10.96
N LEU A 106 -16.59 -14.34 11.72
CA LEU A 106 -16.96 -13.03 11.20
C LEU A 106 -15.75 -12.25 10.66
N ALA A 107 -14.59 -12.33 11.33
CA ALA A 107 -13.36 -11.71 10.84
C ALA A 107 -12.89 -12.32 9.52
N TYR A 108 -12.90 -13.65 9.41
CA TYR A 108 -12.52 -14.34 8.18
C TYR A 108 -13.52 -14.06 7.05
N ALA A 109 -14.83 -14.08 7.34
CA ALA A 109 -15.86 -13.75 6.36
C ALA A 109 -15.72 -12.31 5.86
N SER A 110 -15.47 -11.36 6.76
CA SER A 110 -15.19 -9.96 6.41
C SER A 110 -14.06 -9.84 5.38
N TRP A 111 -12.92 -10.50 5.63
CA TRP A 111 -11.80 -10.52 4.69
C TRP A 111 -12.15 -11.22 3.36
N SER A 112 -12.84 -12.36 3.42
CA SER A 112 -13.22 -13.14 2.24
C SER A 112 -14.12 -12.34 1.28
N PHE A 113 -15.21 -11.76 1.81
CA PHE A 113 -16.10 -10.90 1.02
C PHE A 113 -15.38 -9.65 0.52
N THR A 114 -14.55 -9.01 1.35
CA THR A 114 -13.84 -7.81 0.91
C THR A 114 -12.87 -8.12 -0.23
N THR A 115 -12.15 -9.24 -0.16
CA THR A 115 -11.15 -9.64 -1.16
C THR A 115 -11.81 -10.06 -2.48
N GLU A 116 -12.89 -10.83 -2.42
CA GLU A 116 -13.64 -11.29 -3.61
C GLU A 116 -14.12 -10.11 -4.47
N TYR A 117 -14.58 -9.04 -3.83
CA TYR A 117 -15.08 -7.84 -4.50
C TYR A 117 -14.03 -6.73 -4.63
N ARG A 118 -12.73 -7.07 -4.49
CA ARG A 118 -11.57 -6.15 -4.64
C ARG A 118 -11.68 -4.89 -3.76
N GLY A 119 -12.27 -5.03 -2.58
CA GLY A 119 -12.32 -4.00 -1.56
C GLY A 119 -10.99 -3.86 -0.81
N ASN A 120 -10.85 -2.76 -0.06
CA ASN A 120 -9.66 -2.51 0.74
C ASN A 120 -9.70 -3.28 2.07
N VAL A 121 -8.89 -4.33 2.21
CA VAL A 121 -8.77 -5.14 3.43
C VAL A 121 -7.97 -4.47 4.55
N TYR A 122 -7.26 -3.38 4.25
CA TYR A 122 -6.52 -2.56 5.21
C TYR A 122 -7.38 -1.47 5.87
N LEU A 123 -8.68 -1.40 5.57
CA LEU A 123 -9.58 -0.51 6.31
C LEU A 123 -9.48 -0.79 7.82
N PRO A 124 -9.38 0.24 8.69
CA PRO A 124 -9.12 0.05 10.11
C PRO A 124 -10.01 -0.98 10.79
N VAL A 125 -11.31 -1.00 10.47
CA VAL A 125 -12.26 -1.95 11.06
C VAL A 125 -11.95 -3.41 10.70
N ILE A 126 -11.62 -3.67 9.42
CA ILE A 126 -11.33 -5.01 8.90
C ILE A 126 -9.96 -5.46 9.43
N PHE A 127 -8.96 -4.61 9.30
CA PHE A 127 -7.59 -4.88 9.73
C PHE A 127 -7.53 -5.18 11.23
N ASN A 128 -8.21 -4.39 12.06
CA ASN A 128 -8.29 -4.63 13.51
C ASN A 128 -9.00 -5.94 13.85
N ALA A 129 -10.09 -6.28 13.16
CA ALA A 129 -10.76 -7.56 13.35
C ALA A 129 -9.84 -8.76 13.04
N LEU A 130 -9.03 -8.65 11.98
CA LEU A 130 -8.03 -9.67 11.63
C LEU A 130 -6.88 -9.76 12.65
N ILE A 131 -6.35 -8.64 13.12
CA ILE A 131 -5.32 -8.62 14.17
C ILE A 131 -5.82 -9.31 15.44
N LEU A 132 -7.02 -8.93 15.91
CA LEU A 132 -7.60 -9.47 17.15
C LEU A 132 -7.77 -10.99 17.09
N ASN A 133 -8.26 -11.51 15.96
CA ASN A 133 -8.58 -12.93 15.83
C ASN A 133 -7.37 -13.79 15.41
N SER A 134 -6.37 -13.23 14.71
CA SER A 134 -5.16 -13.96 14.33
C SER A 134 -4.21 -14.22 15.51
N ARG A 135 -4.36 -13.47 16.62
CA ARG A 135 -3.47 -13.51 17.79
C ARG A 135 -2.00 -13.39 17.37
N SER A 136 -1.75 -12.51 16.40
CA SER A 136 -0.43 -12.31 15.81
C SER A 136 0.49 -11.44 16.65
N PHE A 137 -0.08 -10.63 17.55
CA PHE A 137 0.69 -9.77 18.45
C PHE A 137 1.25 -10.58 19.62
N GLN A 138 2.57 -10.52 19.80
CA GLN A 138 3.25 -11.00 20.99
C GLN A 138 4.26 -9.96 21.47
N THR A 139 4.56 -9.98 22.76
CA THR A 139 5.50 -9.06 23.39
C THR A 139 6.29 -9.79 24.45
N GLN A 140 7.57 -9.46 24.56
CA GLN A 140 8.48 -10.01 25.57
C GLN A 140 9.42 -8.92 26.05
N ASN A 141 9.63 -8.84 27.36
CA ASN A 141 10.65 -7.98 27.94
C ASN A 141 12.01 -8.64 27.75
N VAL A 142 12.76 -8.16 26.77
CA VAL A 142 14.05 -8.75 26.38
C VAL A 142 15.21 -7.92 26.95
N HIS A 143 15.07 -6.60 27.07
CA HIS A 143 16.12 -5.72 27.55
C HIS A 143 15.77 -5.05 28.87
N ARG A 144 16.81 -4.62 29.62
CA ARG A 144 16.64 -3.87 30.89
C ARG A 144 16.14 -2.44 30.70
N GLY A 145 16.21 -1.93 29.48
CA GLY A 145 15.56 -0.68 29.12
C GLY A 145 15.56 -0.46 27.62
N GLY A 146 15.17 0.74 27.20
CA GLY A 146 14.68 1.02 25.86
C GLY A 146 15.48 0.42 24.70
N VAL A 147 14.78 -0.33 23.85
CA VAL A 147 15.34 -0.97 22.65
C VAL A 147 15.49 0.08 21.56
N SER A 148 16.72 0.56 21.35
CA SER A 148 17.00 1.65 20.43
C SER A 148 17.01 1.23 18.97
N ARG A 149 17.39 -0.02 18.68
CA ARG A 149 17.44 -0.54 17.31
C ARG A 149 17.27 -2.06 17.26
N ILE A 150 16.60 -2.53 16.21
CA ILE A 150 16.49 -3.94 15.81
C ILE A 150 16.92 -4.04 14.34
N VAL A 151 17.74 -5.01 14.00
CA VAL A 151 18.14 -5.32 12.62
C VAL A 151 18.11 -6.83 12.39
N SER A 152 17.75 -7.24 11.17
CA SER A 152 17.85 -8.64 10.73
C SER A 152 19.30 -8.96 10.36
N CYS A 153 19.76 -10.17 10.66
CA CYS A 153 21.05 -10.66 10.19
C CYS A 153 20.96 -11.01 8.69
N PRO A 154 21.90 -10.54 7.85
CA PRO A 154 22.05 -11.02 6.48
C PRO A 154 22.21 -12.55 6.46
N ASP A 155 21.65 -13.22 5.46
CA ASP A 155 21.82 -14.67 5.20
C ASP A 155 21.31 -15.66 6.26
N SER A 156 20.78 -15.20 7.40
CA SER A 156 20.19 -16.04 8.44
C SER A 156 18.71 -15.71 8.60
N ALA A 157 17.86 -16.42 7.85
CA ALA A 157 16.42 -16.19 7.88
C ALA A 157 15.87 -16.35 9.30
N GLY A 158 15.36 -15.24 9.86
CA GLY A 158 14.79 -15.20 11.20
C GLY A 158 15.76 -14.84 12.32
N ASP A 159 17.04 -14.59 12.05
CA ASP A 159 17.95 -14.04 13.06
C ASP A 159 17.92 -12.52 13.11
N TYR A 160 17.95 -11.98 14.32
CA TYR A 160 17.95 -10.54 14.56
C TYR A 160 18.95 -10.17 15.66
N VAL A 161 19.37 -8.91 15.61
CA VAL A 161 20.16 -8.27 16.66
C VAL A 161 19.40 -7.06 17.16
N SER A 162 19.34 -6.92 18.48
CA SER A 162 18.77 -5.75 19.15
C SER A 162 19.76 -5.14 20.13
N VAL A 163 19.67 -3.82 20.24
CA VAL A 163 20.51 -3.05 21.16
C VAL A 163 19.65 -2.15 22.05
N SER A 164 20.14 -1.94 23.28
CA SER A 164 19.45 -1.18 24.31
C SER A 164 20.23 0.06 24.73
N ARG A 165 19.49 1.10 25.13
CA ARG A 165 20.03 2.30 25.78
C ARG A 165 20.67 2.03 27.14
N TYR A 166 20.51 0.82 27.70
CA TYR A 166 21.15 0.35 28.94
C TYR A 166 22.30 -0.64 28.68
N GLY A 167 22.89 -0.59 27.49
CA GLY A 167 24.19 -1.20 27.24
C GLY A 167 24.17 -2.69 26.91
N GLU A 168 23.00 -3.23 26.61
CA GLU A 168 22.85 -4.62 26.20
C GLU A 168 22.84 -4.74 24.68
N VAL A 169 23.59 -5.73 24.16
CA VAL A 169 23.51 -6.20 22.79
C VAL A 169 23.05 -7.66 22.84
N LYS A 170 21.96 -7.97 22.15
CA LYS A 170 21.37 -9.31 22.12
C LYS A 170 21.19 -9.78 20.70
N ARG A 171 21.45 -11.06 20.46
CA ARG A 171 21.06 -11.77 19.23
C ARG A 171 19.90 -12.69 19.57
N TRP A 172 18.92 -12.80 18.70
CA TRP A 172 17.79 -13.67 18.92
C TRP A 172 17.25 -14.28 17.63
N HIS A 173 16.62 -15.44 17.76
CA HIS A 173 15.95 -16.13 16.66
C HIS A 173 14.45 -15.87 16.75
N GLY A 174 13.86 -15.39 15.66
CA GLY A 174 12.49 -14.91 15.53
C GLY A 174 11.62 -15.82 14.68
N LEU A 175 11.60 -17.12 14.97
CA LEU A 175 10.60 -18.01 14.40
C LEU A 175 9.23 -17.75 15.04
N PRO A 176 8.11 -18.00 14.33
CA PRO A 176 6.77 -17.79 14.87
C PRO A 176 6.52 -18.72 16.08
N GLY A 177 6.60 -18.20 17.31
CA GLY A 177 6.15 -18.89 18.53
C GLY A 177 7.10 -18.85 19.73
N GLU A 178 8.41 -18.71 19.53
CA GLU A 178 9.39 -18.53 20.62
C GLU A 178 10.51 -17.60 20.16
N ILE A 179 10.71 -16.50 20.90
CA ILE A 179 11.91 -15.66 20.77
C ILE A 179 12.95 -16.25 21.71
N ARG A 180 14.04 -16.79 21.17
CA ARG A 180 15.19 -17.22 21.97
C ARG A 180 16.29 -16.18 21.83
N ASP A 181 16.58 -15.47 22.92
CA ASP A 181 17.63 -14.47 22.96
C ASP A 181 18.92 -15.00 23.61
N GLN A 182 20.03 -14.48 23.09
CA GLN A 182 21.39 -14.68 23.58
C GLN A 182 21.97 -13.30 23.86
N LEU A 183 22.40 -13.09 25.10
CA LEU A 183 23.17 -11.91 25.48
C LEU A 183 24.58 -11.99 24.89
N LEU A 184 24.94 -11.03 24.05
CA LEU A 184 26.27 -10.92 23.46
C LEU A 184 27.17 -9.97 24.26
N PHE A 185 26.57 -8.92 24.82
CA PHE A 185 27.30 -7.87 25.55
C PHE A 185 26.41 -7.18 26.56
N SER A 186 27.01 -6.75 27.67
CA SER A 186 26.36 -5.94 28.69
C SER A 186 27.38 -5.03 29.35
N ASP A 187 27.27 -3.73 29.11
CA ASP A 187 28.03 -2.69 29.82
C ASP A 187 27.11 -1.51 30.12
N SER A 188 26.74 -1.33 31.39
CA SER A 188 25.82 -0.28 31.82
C SER A 188 26.34 1.15 31.58
N THR A 189 27.61 1.32 31.24
CA THR A 189 28.19 2.62 30.86
C THR A 189 27.94 2.98 29.39
N CYS A 190 27.43 2.05 28.59
CA CYS A 190 27.11 2.27 27.19
C CYS A 190 25.61 2.52 27.00
N SER A 191 25.25 3.52 26.21
CA SER A 191 23.89 3.70 25.68
C SER A 191 23.89 3.43 24.18
N PHE A 192 23.65 2.19 23.76
CA PHE A 192 23.65 1.86 22.33
C PHE A 192 22.51 2.57 21.61
N ARG A 193 22.82 3.22 20.48
CA ARG A 193 21.89 4.01 19.67
C ARG A 193 21.50 3.30 18.38
N ASP A 194 22.46 2.63 17.76
CA ASP A 194 22.26 1.96 16.48
C ASP A 194 23.14 0.73 16.37
N VAL A 195 22.73 -0.18 15.48
CA VAL A 195 23.45 -1.42 15.20
C VAL A 195 23.35 -1.75 13.73
N TYR A 196 24.43 -2.28 13.18
CA TYR A 196 24.52 -2.78 11.82
C TYR A 196 25.14 -4.18 11.83
N VAL A 197 24.65 -5.07 10.96
CA VAL A 197 25.23 -6.40 10.75
C VAL A 197 25.64 -6.50 9.29
N ASP A 198 26.90 -6.81 9.05
CA ASP A 198 27.43 -6.97 7.69
C ASP A 198 27.22 -8.39 7.15
N THR A 199 27.57 -8.60 5.89
CA THR A 199 27.47 -9.91 5.21
C THR A 199 28.37 -10.99 5.83
N ASN A 200 29.39 -10.60 6.60
CA ASN A 200 30.26 -11.54 7.31
C ASN A 200 29.74 -11.89 8.71
N GLN A 201 28.50 -11.48 9.03
CA GLN A 201 27.88 -11.62 10.36
C GLN A 201 28.62 -10.82 11.46
N THR A 202 29.42 -9.83 11.09
CA THR A 202 30.04 -8.92 12.06
C THR A 202 29.02 -7.88 12.48
N ILE A 203 28.79 -7.78 13.79
CA ILE A 203 27.88 -6.81 14.39
C ILE A 203 28.69 -5.57 14.81
N TYR A 204 28.24 -4.40 14.37
CA TYR A 204 28.76 -3.10 14.73
C TYR A 204 27.72 -2.38 15.60
N ALA A 205 27.93 -2.37 16.92
CA ALA A 205 27.04 -1.69 17.87
C ALA A 205 27.65 -0.33 18.27
N LEU A 206 26.92 0.75 18.00
CA LEU A 206 27.37 2.12 18.22
C LEU A 206 26.69 2.72 19.46
N SER A 207 27.49 3.14 20.45
CA SER A 207 27.02 3.80 21.66
C SER A 207 27.01 5.32 21.52
N TYR A 208 26.08 5.98 22.22
CA TYR A 208 25.98 7.42 22.29
C TYR A 208 27.28 8.09 22.74
N GLU A 209 27.98 7.46 23.68
CA GLU A 209 29.23 7.90 24.32
C GLU A 209 30.48 7.66 23.45
N GLY A 210 30.32 7.16 22.22
CA GLY A 210 31.43 6.96 21.30
C GLY A 210 32.19 5.65 21.49
N LYS A 211 31.59 4.65 22.13
CA LYS A 211 32.09 3.27 22.08
C LYS A 211 31.47 2.55 20.89
N MET A 212 32.31 1.92 20.07
CA MET A 212 31.86 1.01 19.02
C MET A 212 32.32 -0.41 19.34
N CYS A 213 31.36 -1.30 19.59
CA CYS A 213 31.64 -2.70 19.90
C CYS A 213 31.46 -3.56 18.65
N LEU A 214 32.49 -4.34 18.33
CA LEU A 214 32.54 -5.24 17.18
C LEU A 214 32.43 -6.68 17.66
N PHE A 215 31.45 -7.40 17.11
CA PHE A 215 31.24 -8.82 17.39
C PHE A 215 31.43 -9.58 16.09
N SER A 216 32.62 -10.14 15.90
CA SER A 216 32.85 -11.07 14.78
C SER A 216 32.73 -12.51 15.26
N PRO A 217 32.28 -13.45 14.40
CA PRO A 217 32.19 -14.86 14.76
C PRO A 217 33.54 -15.40 15.27
N ASN A 218 33.52 -16.13 16.38
CA ASN A 218 34.68 -16.82 16.96
C ASN A 218 35.85 -15.90 17.41
N THR A 219 35.62 -14.59 17.56
CA THR A 219 36.62 -13.65 18.09
C THR A 219 36.12 -12.99 19.37
N PRO A 220 37.01 -12.58 20.29
CA PRO A 220 36.62 -11.76 21.43
C PRO A 220 36.01 -10.44 20.96
N VAL A 221 35.12 -9.88 21.77
CA VAL A 221 34.50 -8.58 21.51
C VAL A 221 35.58 -7.50 21.53
N GLU A 222 35.65 -6.72 20.46
CA GLU A 222 36.57 -5.61 20.35
C GLU A 222 35.80 -4.30 20.57
N THR A 223 36.37 -3.39 21.35
CA THR A 223 35.75 -2.08 21.62
C THR A 223 36.68 -0.98 21.13
N LEU A 224 36.17 -0.17 20.22
CA LEU A 224 36.87 0.99 19.67
C LEU A 224 36.33 2.26 20.31
N LEU A 225 37.22 3.18 20.66
CA LEU A 225 36.86 4.51 21.13
C LEU A 225 36.89 5.47 19.95
N LEU A 226 35.75 6.11 19.69
CA LEU A 226 35.59 7.05 18.60
C LEU A 226 35.98 8.48 19.05
N PRO A 227 36.26 9.40 18.11
CA PRO A 227 36.83 10.72 18.42
C PRO A 227 35.93 11.62 19.27
N GLU A 228 34.62 11.52 19.11
CA GLU A 228 33.65 12.28 19.89
C GLU A 228 33.20 11.49 21.13
N THR A 229 33.17 12.18 22.27
CA THR A 229 32.84 11.60 23.58
C THR A 229 31.34 11.39 23.79
N SER A 230 30.49 11.99 22.95
CA SER A 230 29.04 11.79 22.96
C SER A 230 28.41 12.23 21.63
N GLY A 231 27.11 11.98 21.45
CA GLY A 231 26.35 12.49 20.30
C GLY A 231 26.31 11.54 19.11
N TRP A 232 26.75 10.30 19.26
CA TRP A 232 26.65 9.30 18.19
C TRP A 232 25.21 8.85 18.00
N MET A 233 24.79 8.71 16.74
CA MET A 233 23.40 8.48 16.42
C MET A 233 23.18 7.25 15.53
N ARG A 234 23.97 7.08 14.46
CA ARG A 234 23.72 6.06 13.44
C ARG A 234 25.00 5.40 12.94
N VAL A 235 24.88 4.12 12.62
CA VAL A 235 25.86 3.33 11.84
C VAL A 235 25.15 2.78 10.61
N CYS A 236 25.68 3.09 9.44
CA CYS A 236 25.08 2.72 8.17
C CYS A 236 26.12 2.07 7.24
N PRO A 237 25.73 1.11 6.39
CA PRO A 237 26.60 0.63 5.32
C PRO A 237 26.80 1.76 4.30
N PHE A 238 28.03 2.08 3.93
CA PHE A 238 28.29 3.04 2.86
C PHE A 238 28.63 2.33 1.55
N ASP A 239 29.55 1.37 1.62
CA ASP A 239 29.89 0.46 0.54
C ASP A 239 30.33 -0.90 1.11
N ALA A 240 30.89 -1.76 0.27
CA ALA A 240 31.35 -3.09 0.66
C ALA A 240 32.45 -3.07 1.73
N GLU A 241 33.25 -2.00 1.82
CA GLU A 241 34.43 -1.90 2.70
C GLU A 241 34.24 -0.89 3.82
N ARG A 242 33.30 0.05 3.70
CA ARG A 242 33.17 1.20 4.59
C ARG A 242 31.78 1.35 5.18
N LEU A 243 31.76 1.84 6.41
CA LEU A 243 30.57 2.31 7.11
C LEU A 243 30.56 3.84 7.15
N LEU A 244 29.36 4.40 7.16
CA LEU A 244 29.11 5.79 7.48
C LEU A 244 28.59 5.85 8.92
N LEU A 245 29.40 6.42 9.81
CA LEU A 245 29.02 6.70 11.18
C LEU A 245 28.58 8.16 11.29
N ALA A 246 27.49 8.41 11.99
CA ALA A 246 26.95 9.76 12.15
C ALA A 246 26.90 10.15 13.63
N SER A 247 27.53 11.28 13.95
CA SER A 247 27.35 12.00 15.20
C SER A 247 26.42 13.20 15.01
N GLU A 248 26.15 13.93 16.10
CA GLU A 248 25.41 15.18 16.05
C GLU A 248 26.13 16.24 15.20
N HIS A 249 27.46 16.24 15.12
CA HIS A 249 28.23 17.31 14.49
C HIS A 249 29.08 16.88 13.30
N HIS A 250 29.25 15.58 13.06
CA HIS A 250 30.12 15.07 12.01
C HIS A 250 29.56 13.79 11.38
N LEU A 251 30.01 13.54 10.15
CA LEU A 251 29.93 12.23 9.51
C LEU A 251 31.34 11.66 9.40
N TYR A 252 31.46 10.36 9.66
CA TYR A 252 32.73 9.65 9.64
C TYR A 252 32.66 8.46 8.70
N PHE A 253 33.65 8.35 7.83
CA PHE A 253 33.89 7.13 7.08
C PHE A 253 34.78 6.21 7.89
N PHE A 254 34.25 5.04 8.21
CA PHE A 254 34.94 4.00 8.94
C PHE A 254 35.30 2.85 8.01
N ASP A 255 36.57 2.50 7.92
CA ASP A 255 37.07 1.37 7.14
C ASP A 255 36.94 0.09 7.97
N LYS A 256 36.24 -0.92 7.44
CA LYS A 256 35.95 -2.16 8.17
C LYS A 256 37.19 -3.03 8.36
N ALA A 257 38.12 -3.04 7.40
CA ALA A 257 39.31 -3.87 7.44
C ALA A 257 40.38 -3.31 8.38
N GLN A 258 40.62 -2.00 8.28
CA GLN A 258 41.59 -1.27 9.11
C GLN A 258 41.01 -0.91 10.48
N LYS A 259 39.69 -1.00 10.64
CA LYS A 259 38.96 -0.68 11.87
C LYS A 259 39.23 0.74 12.37
N GLN A 260 39.34 1.69 11.45
CA GLN A 260 39.65 3.08 11.76
C GLN A 260 38.85 4.06 10.92
N ILE A 261 38.77 5.29 11.42
CA ILE A 261 38.18 6.39 10.68
C ILE A 261 39.18 6.87 9.63
N VAL A 262 38.77 6.81 8.36
CA VAL A 262 39.58 7.28 7.24
C VAL A 262 39.26 8.71 6.86
N ARG A 263 38.07 9.21 7.23
CA ARG A 263 37.64 10.57 6.89
C ARG A 263 36.57 11.09 7.83
N THR A 264 36.62 12.40 8.05
CA THR A 264 35.65 13.17 8.85
C THR A 264 35.07 14.31 8.00
N ILE A 265 33.76 14.52 8.09
CA ILE A 265 33.04 15.62 7.45
C ILE A 265 32.31 16.42 8.54
N PRO A 266 32.67 17.70 8.77
CA PRO A 266 31.93 18.55 9.70
C PRO A 266 30.56 18.94 9.13
N LEU A 267 29.54 18.89 9.97
CA LEU A 267 28.19 19.31 9.64
C LEU A 267 27.97 20.76 10.08
N PRO A 268 27.28 21.58 9.27
CA PRO A 268 27.03 22.98 9.60
C PRO A 268 26.02 23.15 10.75
N GLN A 269 25.14 22.17 10.95
CA GLN A 269 24.14 22.13 12.01
C GLN A 269 24.06 20.74 12.62
N LYS A 270 23.49 20.67 13.82
CA LYS A 270 23.28 19.40 14.53
C LYS A 270 22.42 18.46 13.68
N LEU A 271 22.92 17.27 13.42
CA LEU A 271 22.24 16.24 12.64
C LEU A 271 21.01 15.73 13.41
N THR A 272 19.89 15.54 12.70
CA THR A 272 18.63 15.05 13.26
C THR A 272 18.13 13.80 12.57
N ALA A 273 18.45 13.63 11.28
CA ALA A 273 18.17 12.41 10.54
C ALA A 273 19.18 12.20 9.41
N LEU A 274 19.27 10.97 8.94
CA LEU A 274 20.13 10.57 7.83
C LEU A 274 19.34 9.63 6.92
N SER A 275 19.44 9.81 5.60
CA SER A 275 18.83 8.90 4.62
C SER A 275 19.77 8.55 3.49
N GLU A 276 19.58 7.36 2.93
CA GLU A 276 20.28 6.88 1.75
C GLU A 276 19.28 6.65 0.62
N LYS A 277 19.70 6.98 -0.61
CA LYS A 277 19.02 6.62 -1.84
C LYS A 277 20.05 6.35 -2.92
N GLU A 278 19.97 5.19 -3.57
CA GLU A 278 20.72 4.88 -4.80
C GLU A 278 22.23 5.17 -4.66
N GLY A 279 22.80 4.89 -3.49
CA GLY A 279 24.20 5.13 -3.14
C GLY A 279 24.52 6.56 -2.69
N GLN A 280 23.52 7.43 -2.63
CA GLN A 280 23.66 8.84 -2.26
C GLN A 280 23.08 9.11 -0.87
N TRP A 281 23.89 9.75 -0.01
CA TRP A 281 23.51 10.08 1.35
C TRP A 281 22.99 11.52 1.47
N PHE A 282 22.00 11.70 2.34
CA PHE A 282 21.37 12.98 2.66
C PHE A 282 21.33 13.16 4.18
N ALA A 283 21.87 14.28 4.65
CA ALA A 283 21.94 14.68 6.04
C ALA A 283 20.92 15.78 6.33
N TYR A 284 20.07 15.55 7.31
CA TYR A 284 19.07 16.51 7.79
C TYR A 284 19.55 17.09 9.10
N GLY A 285 19.67 18.41 9.18
CA GLY A 285 20.07 19.10 10.39
C GLY A 285 18.90 19.82 11.07
N GLU A 286 19.15 20.29 12.30
CA GLU A 286 18.28 21.22 13.00
C GLU A 286 17.95 22.44 12.11
N GLY A 287 16.82 23.09 12.39
CA GLY A 287 16.34 24.20 11.56
C GLY A 287 15.93 23.80 10.14
N SER A 288 15.71 22.50 9.87
CA SER A 288 15.28 21.95 8.57
C SER A 288 16.30 22.14 7.45
N THR A 289 17.59 21.98 7.75
CA THR A 289 18.63 21.98 6.73
C THR A 289 18.74 20.62 6.07
N LEU A 290 18.94 20.60 4.74
CA LEU A 290 19.16 19.39 3.97
C LEU A 290 20.45 19.53 3.17
N HIS A 291 21.35 18.57 3.38
CA HIS A 291 22.61 18.49 2.64
C HIS A 291 22.73 17.13 1.97
N ARG A 292 23.10 17.13 0.70
CA ARG A 292 23.56 15.93 0.02
C ARG A 292 25.06 15.74 0.30
N VAL A 293 25.42 14.55 0.74
CA VAL A 293 26.77 14.17 1.17
C VAL A 293 27.52 13.50 0.00
N GLY A 294 28.41 14.23 -0.66
CA GLY A 294 29.20 13.70 -1.76
C GLY A 294 30.15 12.58 -1.33
N LEU A 295 30.52 11.70 -2.26
CA LEU A 295 31.56 10.67 -2.04
C LEU A 295 32.91 11.31 -1.68
N ASP A 296 33.14 12.51 -2.23
CA ASP A 296 34.26 13.39 -1.94
C ASP A 296 34.06 14.19 -0.65
N GLY A 297 33.06 13.88 0.17
CA GLY A 297 32.77 14.51 1.44
C GLY A 297 32.31 15.96 1.35
N ALA A 298 32.03 16.47 0.15
CA ALA A 298 31.43 17.78 -0.02
C ALA A 298 29.96 17.75 0.43
N LEU A 299 29.55 18.74 1.22
CA LEU A 299 28.15 18.96 1.58
C LEU A 299 27.54 19.95 0.59
N THR A 300 26.55 19.49 -0.18
CA THR A 300 25.81 20.33 -1.11
C THR A 300 24.44 20.66 -0.51
N PRO A 301 24.15 21.94 -0.18
CA PRO A 301 22.85 22.31 0.36
C PRO A 301 21.77 22.14 -0.71
N LEU A 302 20.59 21.68 -0.29
CA LEU A 302 19.43 21.49 -1.17
C LEU A 302 18.26 22.37 -0.72
N GLU A 303 17.36 22.65 -1.68
CA GLU A 303 16.13 23.38 -1.39
C GLU A 303 15.22 22.54 -0.48
N ARG A 304 14.69 23.20 0.55
CA ARG A 304 13.80 22.57 1.52
C ARG A 304 12.39 22.44 0.95
N TRP A 305 11.71 21.37 1.34
CA TRP A 305 10.27 21.24 1.15
C TRP A 305 9.49 21.47 2.44
N ASN A 306 10.09 21.41 3.63
CA ASN A 306 9.42 21.65 4.91
C ASN A 306 10.25 22.53 5.86
N SER A 307 9.59 23.09 6.88
CA SER A 307 10.20 23.92 7.93
C SER A 307 10.20 23.23 9.31
N GLU A 308 9.87 21.95 9.35
CA GLU A 308 9.82 21.15 10.57
C GLU A 308 11.07 20.28 10.67
N THR A 309 11.61 20.12 11.89
CA THR A 309 12.75 19.24 12.16
C THR A 309 12.42 17.79 11.76
N VAL A 310 13.19 17.27 10.81
CA VAL A 310 13.07 15.87 10.34
C VAL A 310 13.82 14.95 11.31
N THR A 311 13.15 13.89 11.75
CA THR A 311 13.64 12.97 12.79
C THR A 311 13.71 11.52 12.31
N ALA A 312 13.04 11.19 11.21
CA ALA A 312 13.07 9.88 10.60
C ALA A 312 12.88 9.99 9.09
N CYS A 313 13.55 9.12 8.34
CA CYS A 313 13.45 9.08 6.88
C CYS A 313 13.34 7.64 6.39
N ALA A 314 12.62 7.43 5.29
CA ALA A 314 12.60 6.16 4.57
C ALA A 314 12.48 6.43 3.06
N TRP A 315 13.24 5.71 2.25
CA TRP A 315 13.15 5.75 0.79
C TRP A 315 12.46 4.49 0.28
N SER A 316 11.56 4.64 -0.70
CA SER A 316 11.03 3.53 -1.49
C SER A 316 11.51 3.65 -2.93
N PRO A 317 12.38 2.75 -3.41
CA PRO A 317 12.81 2.74 -4.81
C PRO A 317 11.66 2.37 -5.75
N GLU A 318 10.72 1.52 -5.30
CA GLU A 318 9.55 1.10 -6.08
C GLU A 318 8.57 2.26 -6.31
N LEU A 319 8.27 3.01 -5.24
CA LEU A 319 7.34 4.14 -5.33
C LEU A 319 8.00 5.44 -5.79
N GLN A 320 9.34 5.46 -5.85
CA GLN A 320 10.14 6.67 -6.05
C GLN A 320 9.76 7.81 -5.09
N LYS A 321 9.49 7.46 -3.82
CA LYS A 321 9.05 8.38 -2.78
C LYS A 321 9.95 8.35 -1.57
N LEU A 322 10.26 9.53 -1.04
CA LEU A 322 10.87 9.73 0.26
C LEU A 322 9.76 10.05 1.27
N ALA A 323 9.78 9.35 2.40
CA ALA A 323 8.97 9.70 3.56
C ALA A 323 9.86 10.35 4.61
N THR A 324 9.49 11.53 5.09
CA THR A 324 10.17 12.22 6.20
C THR A 324 9.21 12.46 7.35
N GLY A 325 9.53 11.94 8.53
CA GLY A 325 8.79 12.12 9.77
C GLY A 325 9.40 13.26 10.59
N THR A 326 8.55 13.99 11.31
CA THR A 326 8.96 15.18 12.07
C THR A 326 8.84 15.00 13.57
N GLU A 327 9.47 15.92 14.29
CA GLU A 327 9.36 16.04 15.75
C GLU A 327 7.93 16.29 16.26
N ASN A 328 7.06 16.87 15.43
CA ASN A 328 5.67 17.15 15.79
C ASN A 328 4.68 16.05 15.36
N GLY A 329 5.18 14.90 14.88
CA GLY A 329 4.34 13.78 14.48
C GLY A 329 3.74 13.90 13.07
N ASN A 330 4.19 14.86 12.26
CA ASN A 330 3.81 14.93 10.85
C ASN A 330 4.71 14.01 10.03
N ILE A 331 4.16 13.46 8.96
CA ILE A 331 4.95 12.75 7.94
C ILE A 331 4.70 13.43 6.60
N TYR A 332 5.77 13.66 5.84
CA TYR A 332 5.70 14.21 4.49
C TYR A 332 6.17 13.14 3.51
N LEU A 333 5.31 12.82 2.54
CA LEU A 333 5.66 12.03 1.36
C LEU A 333 6.05 13.00 0.26
N VAL A 334 7.27 12.88 -0.23
CA VAL A 334 7.83 13.80 -1.21
C VAL A 334 8.52 13.00 -2.31
N ASP A 335 8.35 13.42 -3.56
CA ASP A 335 9.34 13.06 -4.57
C ASP A 335 10.63 13.87 -4.33
N LEU A 336 11.76 13.36 -4.79
CA LEU A 336 13.04 14.02 -4.49
C LEU A 336 13.30 15.29 -5.30
N ALA A 337 12.53 15.54 -6.35
CA ALA A 337 12.55 16.83 -7.02
C ALA A 337 11.80 17.89 -6.20
N GLY A 338 11.12 17.50 -5.11
CA GLY A 338 10.28 18.38 -4.31
C GLY A 338 8.99 18.80 -5.03
N ASN A 339 8.69 18.18 -6.18
CA ASN A 339 7.60 18.60 -7.06
C ASN A 339 6.23 18.25 -6.48
N SER A 340 6.15 17.16 -5.73
CA SER A 340 4.95 16.71 -5.06
C SER A 340 5.23 16.47 -3.58
N MET A 341 4.41 17.09 -2.75
CA MET A 341 4.43 16.91 -1.30
C MET A 341 3.02 16.57 -0.83
N ARG A 342 2.92 15.51 -0.03
CA ARG A 342 1.68 15.14 0.65
C ARG A 342 1.96 15.00 2.14
N LYS A 343 1.21 15.74 2.95
CA LYS A 343 1.28 15.67 4.41
C LYS A 343 0.34 14.58 4.93
N LEU A 344 0.87 13.71 5.79
CA LEU A 344 0.14 12.70 6.54
C LEU A 344 0.11 13.15 8.01
N THR A 345 -1.10 13.22 8.58
CA THR A 345 -1.33 13.69 9.95
C THR A 345 -2.05 12.61 10.74
N GLY A 346 -1.61 12.34 11.96
CA GLY A 346 -2.28 11.38 12.84
C GLY A 346 -1.48 11.03 14.10
N HIS A 347 -0.15 11.03 14.03
CA HIS A 347 0.67 10.93 15.22
C HIS A 347 0.61 12.21 16.06
N ARG A 348 0.72 12.05 17.38
CA ARG A 348 0.64 13.15 18.36
C ARG A 348 2.00 13.57 18.91
N SER A 349 3.07 12.90 18.49
CA SER A 349 4.43 13.12 18.95
C SER A 349 5.45 12.70 17.90
N LYS A 350 6.72 12.99 18.17
CA LYS A 350 7.90 12.72 17.34
C LYS A 350 7.86 11.38 16.64
N ILE A 351 8.05 11.39 15.33
CA ILE A 351 8.25 10.18 14.54
C ILE A 351 9.66 9.67 14.79
N THR A 352 9.79 8.41 15.22
CA THR A 352 11.07 7.81 15.57
C THR A 352 11.65 6.96 14.46
N GLN A 353 10.78 6.31 13.68
CA GLN A 353 11.20 5.51 12.54
C GLN A 353 10.11 5.42 11.49
N LEU A 354 10.54 5.34 10.23
CA LEU A 354 9.70 5.10 9.05
C LEU A 354 10.23 3.88 8.30
N LEU A 355 9.33 3.07 7.73
CA LEU A 355 9.67 1.92 6.89
C LEU A 355 8.63 1.77 5.77
N PHE A 356 9.06 1.56 4.53
CA PHE A 356 8.16 1.21 3.44
C PHE A 356 7.96 -0.32 3.36
N HIS A 357 6.74 -0.71 2.99
CA HIS A 357 6.35 -2.09 2.70
C HIS A 357 5.33 -2.08 1.54
N GLY A 358 5.80 -2.38 0.33
CA GLY A 358 5.00 -2.22 -0.89
C GLY A 358 4.47 -0.79 -1.04
N HIS A 359 3.15 -0.65 -1.18
CA HIS A 359 2.48 0.66 -1.25
C HIS A 359 2.13 1.26 0.12
N HIS A 360 2.62 0.68 1.22
CA HIS A 360 2.31 1.13 2.57
C HIS A 360 3.55 1.70 3.24
N LEU A 361 3.34 2.71 4.08
CA LEU A 361 4.34 3.27 4.97
C LEU A 361 3.99 2.89 6.40
N LEU A 362 4.95 2.40 7.17
CA LEU A 362 4.85 2.17 8.60
C LEU A 362 5.57 3.27 9.35
N SER A 363 4.98 3.73 10.44
CA SER A 363 5.56 4.77 11.29
C SER A 363 5.45 4.41 12.78
N GLY A 364 6.56 4.58 13.49
CA GLY A 364 6.63 4.50 14.95
C GLY A 364 6.79 5.89 15.55
N SER A 365 6.23 6.10 16.74
CA SER A 365 6.25 7.40 17.41
C SER A 365 6.36 7.31 18.94
N TYR A 366 6.81 8.42 19.53
CA TYR A 366 6.73 8.68 20.97
C TYR A 366 5.30 8.86 21.49
N ASP A 367 4.27 8.84 20.64
CA ASP A 367 2.88 8.76 21.11
C ASP A 367 2.44 7.32 21.47
N CYS A 368 3.40 6.40 21.55
CA CYS A 368 3.21 4.98 21.84
C CYS A 368 2.44 4.21 20.75
N THR A 369 2.27 4.78 19.55
CA THR A 369 1.54 4.12 18.46
C THR A 369 2.44 3.73 17.30
N VAL A 370 2.04 2.66 16.63
CA VAL A 370 2.50 2.30 15.29
C VAL A 370 1.33 2.44 14.32
N ASN A 371 1.52 3.26 13.30
CA ASN A 371 0.52 3.49 12.26
C ASN A 371 1.01 2.99 10.91
N MET A 372 0.05 2.62 10.07
CA MET A 372 0.27 2.27 8.67
C MET A 372 -0.51 3.23 7.76
N TRP A 373 0.11 3.63 6.66
CA TRP A 373 -0.43 4.62 5.73
C TRP A 373 -0.45 4.03 4.33
N ASP A 374 -1.59 4.11 3.65
CA ASP A 374 -1.68 3.79 2.23
C ASP A 374 -1.22 5.01 1.41
N VAL A 375 -0.05 4.87 0.80
CA VAL A 375 0.64 5.94 0.05
C VAL A 375 -0.15 6.36 -1.20
N ASN A 376 -1.03 5.50 -1.71
CA ASN A 376 -1.83 5.71 -2.91
C ASN A 376 -3.26 6.15 -2.60
N ALA A 377 -3.72 6.01 -1.35
CA ALA A 377 -5.06 6.43 -0.96
C ALA A 377 -5.30 7.93 -1.23
N THR A 378 -6.52 8.26 -1.66
CA THR A 378 -6.94 9.66 -1.83
C THR A 378 -7.13 10.34 -0.48
N LYS A 379 -7.69 9.63 0.50
CA LYS A 379 -7.83 10.06 1.89
C LYS A 379 -6.75 9.40 2.74
N GLN A 380 -5.92 10.22 3.37
CA GLN A 380 -4.77 9.78 4.15
C GLN A 380 -5.13 9.67 5.63
N GLU A 381 -5.83 8.60 5.97
CA GLU A 381 -6.08 8.23 7.37
C GLU A 381 -5.16 7.08 7.77
N PRO A 382 -4.52 7.16 8.95
CA PRO A 382 -3.71 6.06 9.43
C PRO A 382 -4.58 4.86 9.78
N VAL A 383 -4.07 3.68 9.47
CA VAL A 383 -4.54 2.42 10.04
C VAL A 383 -3.71 2.18 11.29
N PRO A 384 -4.30 2.27 12.51
CA PRO A 384 -3.56 2.02 13.73
C PRO A 384 -3.22 0.52 13.79
N VAL A 385 -1.92 0.20 13.71
CA VAL A 385 -1.43 -1.18 13.79
C VAL A 385 -1.47 -1.65 15.24
N ARG A 386 -0.94 -0.82 16.15
CA ARG A 386 -0.92 -1.11 17.59
C ARG A 386 -0.67 0.14 18.43
N THR A 387 -1.27 0.17 19.61
CA THR A 387 -0.85 1.04 20.72
C THR A 387 -0.09 0.20 21.74
N LEU A 388 1.11 0.65 22.09
CA LEU A 388 2.04 0.04 23.02
C LEU A 388 1.99 0.76 24.37
N PRO A 389 2.46 0.13 25.47
CA PRO A 389 2.44 0.75 26.79
C PRO A 389 3.49 1.87 26.96
N SER A 390 4.45 1.99 26.04
CA SER A 390 5.58 2.91 26.12
C SER A 390 5.98 3.42 24.74
N TRP A 391 6.93 4.36 24.68
CA TRP A 391 7.37 5.01 23.44
C TRP A 391 7.97 4.02 22.46
N VAL A 392 7.61 4.14 21.18
CA VAL A 392 8.19 3.32 20.12
C VAL A 392 9.52 3.91 19.70
N TYR A 393 10.62 3.18 19.91
CA TYR A 393 11.95 3.63 19.52
C TYR A 393 12.37 3.14 18.14
N CYS A 394 12.05 1.90 17.79
CA CYS A 394 12.45 1.34 16.52
C CYS A 394 11.45 0.34 15.94
N LEU A 395 11.54 0.17 14.63
CA LEU A 395 10.78 -0.78 13.82
C LEU A 395 11.75 -1.60 12.95
N ALA A 396 11.43 -2.87 12.72
CA ALA A 396 12.12 -3.70 11.73
C ALA A 396 11.12 -4.64 11.02
N LEU A 397 11.25 -4.77 9.70
CA LEU A 397 10.45 -5.73 8.93
C LEU A 397 11.20 -7.06 8.85
N GLY A 398 10.51 -8.14 9.18
CA GLY A 398 10.98 -9.51 8.98
C GLY A 398 10.60 -10.08 7.61
N PRO A 399 11.18 -11.22 7.22
CA PRO A 399 10.95 -11.87 5.92
C PRO A 399 9.50 -12.35 5.71
N ASP A 400 8.68 -12.32 6.76
CA ASP A 400 7.33 -12.86 6.79
C ASP A 400 6.21 -11.81 6.89
N GLU A 401 6.50 -10.55 6.54
CA GLU A 401 5.58 -9.41 6.78
C GLU A 401 5.20 -9.33 8.27
N THR A 402 6.17 -9.66 9.12
CA THR A 402 6.11 -9.49 10.56
C THR A 402 6.85 -8.21 10.90
N LEU A 403 6.16 -7.27 11.51
CA LEU A 403 6.73 -6.04 12.03
C LEU A 403 7.20 -6.27 13.45
N TRP A 404 8.51 -6.08 13.67
CA TRP A 404 9.15 -6.05 14.97
C TRP A 404 9.21 -4.61 15.48
N ILE A 405 8.96 -4.45 16.78
CA ILE A 405 8.84 -3.15 17.44
C ILE A 405 9.66 -3.19 18.73
N GLY A 406 10.59 -2.26 18.87
CA GLY A 406 11.32 -2.02 20.11
C GLY A 406 10.79 -0.77 20.80
N ASP A 407 10.45 -0.90 22.08
CA ASP A 407 9.93 0.22 22.87
C ASP A 407 10.87 0.64 24.02
N GLU A 408 10.49 1.72 24.69
CA GLU A 408 11.25 2.29 25.79
C GLU A 408 11.30 1.41 27.05
N SER A 409 10.33 0.53 27.31
CA SER A 409 10.40 -0.35 28.47
C SER A 409 11.38 -1.51 28.29
N GLY A 410 12.02 -1.63 27.13
CA GLY A 410 12.92 -2.74 26.80
C GLY A 410 12.18 -3.95 26.23
N ALA A 411 10.91 -3.79 25.87
CA ALA A 411 10.14 -4.85 25.26
C ALA A 411 10.42 -4.92 23.76
N ILE A 412 10.47 -6.14 23.26
CA ILE A 412 10.41 -6.44 21.84
C ILE A 412 9.04 -7.05 21.58
N SER A 413 8.28 -6.41 20.71
CA SER A 413 6.98 -6.88 20.26
C SER A 413 7.02 -7.23 18.79
N HIS A 414 6.18 -8.15 18.36
CA HIS A 414 5.99 -8.43 16.94
C HIS A 414 4.52 -8.56 16.59
N ILE A 415 4.20 -8.19 15.36
CA ILE A 415 2.85 -8.28 14.82
C ILE A 415 2.90 -8.58 13.33
N MET A 416 2.06 -9.50 12.87
CA MET A 416 1.84 -9.70 11.43
C MET A 416 1.13 -8.48 10.88
N ILE A 417 1.52 -7.98 9.70
CA ILE A 417 0.87 -6.81 9.07
C ILE A 417 0.13 -7.17 7.77
N SER A 418 0.13 -8.44 7.39
CA SER A 418 -0.49 -8.98 6.17
C SER A 418 -1.90 -9.51 6.43
N PRO A 419 -2.97 -8.88 5.91
CA PRO A 419 -4.34 -9.35 6.06
C PRO A 419 -4.54 -10.78 5.55
N ASP A 420 -3.89 -11.14 4.44
CA ASP A 420 -4.02 -12.47 3.85
C ASP A 420 -3.40 -13.55 4.73
N ARG A 421 -2.24 -13.27 5.33
CA ARG A 421 -1.62 -14.21 6.28
C ARG A 421 -2.41 -14.29 7.58
N MET A 422 -2.95 -13.17 8.06
CA MET A 422 -3.84 -13.17 9.23
C MET A 422 -5.08 -14.02 8.96
N ALA A 423 -5.72 -13.84 7.80
CA ALA A 423 -6.90 -14.59 7.39
C ALA A 423 -6.59 -16.10 7.28
N LYS A 424 -5.47 -16.48 6.66
CA LYS A 424 -5.02 -17.89 6.62
C LYS A 424 -4.81 -18.47 8.03
N ARG A 425 -4.22 -17.70 8.95
CA ARG A 425 -4.02 -18.13 10.35
C ARG A 425 -5.35 -18.29 11.09
N ILE A 426 -6.28 -17.36 10.90
CA ILE A 426 -7.64 -17.44 11.45
C ILE A 426 -8.35 -18.67 10.90
N GLN A 427 -8.33 -18.88 9.58
CA GLN A 427 -8.98 -20.00 8.91
C GLN A 427 -8.50 -21.35 9.44
N LYS A 428 -7.18 -21.53 9.59
CA LYS A 428 -6.59 -22.75 10.17
C LYS A 428 -7.00 -22.97 11.63
N GLY A 429 -7.30 -21.90 12.36
CA GLY A 429 -7.75 -21.96 13.76
C GLY A 429 -9.26 -22.11 13.94
N LEU A 430 -10.06 -22.12 12.86
CA LEU A 430 -11.51 -22.26 12.95
C LEU A 430 -11.90 -23.67 13.41
N LYS A 431 -12.68 -23.74 14.49
CA LYS A 431 -13.18 -25.01 15.05
C LYS A 431 -14.44 -25.52 14.37
N ARG A 432 -15.23 -24.62 13.77
CA ARG A 432 -16.51 -24.88 13.12
C ARG A 432 -16.78 -23.86 12.02
N ASP A 433 -17.82 -24.11 11.23
CA ASP A 433 -18.40 -23.14 10.29
C ASP A 433 -19.65 -22.47 10.89
N PHE A 434 -20.19 -21.47 10.18
CA PHE A 434 -21.49 -20.86 10.49
C PHE A 434 -22.61 -21.91 10.50
N THR A 435 -23.55 -21.80 11.44
CA THR A 435 -24.85 -22.50 11.33
C THR A 435 -25.74 -21.81 10.30
N ASP A 436 -26.84 -22.45 9.89
CA ASP A 436 -27.81 -21.81 8.97
C ASP A 436 -28.37 -20.53 9.58
N ASP A 437 -28.74 -20.56 10.86
CA ASP A 437 -29.26 -19.40 11.57
C ASP A 437 -28.24 -18.26 11.64
N GLU A 438 -26.97 -18.57 11.92
CA GLU A 438 -25.91 -17.56 11.96
C GLU A 438 -25.62 -16.97 10.58
N TRP A 439 -25.61 -17.80 9.52
CA TRP A 439 -25.42 -17.31 8.15
C TRP A 439 -26.54 -16.35 7.78
N ASN A 440 -27.79 -16.74 8.03
CA ASN A 440 -28.97 -15.93 7.72
C ASN A 440 -29.00 -14.65 8.57
N TYR A 441 -28.58 -14.71 9.83
CA TYR A 441 -28.54 -13.55 10.73
C TYR A 441 -27.45 -12.54 10.35
N TYR A 442 -26.23 -13.00 10.03
CA TYR A 442 -25.08 -12.12 9.82
C TYR A 442 -24.84 -11.72 8.36
N ILE A 443 -25.06 -12.63 7.41
CA ILE A 443 -24.76 -12.46 5.98
C ILE A 443 -26.05 -12.24 5.18
N GLY A 444 -27.12 -12.93 5.57
CA GLY A 444 -28.42 -12.84 4.92
C GLY A 444 -28.63 -13.90 3.84
N ASN A 445 -29.91 -14.11 3.50
CA ASN A 445 -30.36 -15.22 2.67
C ASN A 445 -30.09 -15.02 1.17
N ASN A 446 -29.69 -13.81 0.77
CA ASN A 446 -29.49 -13.45 -0.64
C ASN A 446 -28.16 -13.96 -1.21
N LEU A 447 -27.24 -14.42 -0.36
CA LEU A 447 -25.94 -14.92 -0.75
C LEU A 447 -25.85 -16.44 -0.53
N PRO A 448 -25.33 -17.21 -1.51
CA PRO A 448 -25.23 -18.65 -1.39
C PRO A 448 -24.27 -19.03 -0.25
N ARG A 449 -24.64 -20.07 0.51
CA ARG A 449 -23.84 -20.58 1.63
C ARG A 449 -22.46 -21.03 1.16
N ARG A 450 -21.44 -20.69 1.95
CA ARG A 450 -20.05 -21.10 1.71
C ARG A 450 -19.41 -21.61 3.00
N LEU A 451 -18.62 -22.67 2.89
CA LEU A 451 -17.78 -23.15 3.98
C LEU A 451 -16.57 -22.23 4.12
N MET A 452 -16.32 -21.78 5.35
CA MET A 452 -15.22 -20.87 5.67
C MET A 452 -13.98 -21.67 6.09
N ARG A 453 -14.19 -22.80 6.76
CA ARG A 453 -13.15 -23.76 7.10
C ARG A 453 -12.76 -24.59 5.88
N GLN A 454 -11.46 -24.78 5.67
CA GLN A 454 -10.98 -25.87 4.81
C GLN A 454 -11.00 -27.17 5.64
N LEU A 455 -11.77 -28.16 5.19
CA LEU A 455 -11.59 -29.54 5.63
C LEU A 455 -10.26 -29.98 5.01
N ASN A 456 -9.24 -30.23 5.85
CA ASN A 456 -8.02 -30.88 5.38
C ASN A 456 -8.44 -32.18 4.68
N GLN A 457 -8.15 -32.29 3.38
CA GLN A 457 -8.13 -33.57 2.69
C GLN A 457 -6.92 -34.38 3.17
#